data_AF-A0A1L9RBK9-F1
#
_entry.id   AF-A0A1L9RBK9-F1
#
_cell.length_a   1.000
_cell.length_b   1.000
_cell.length_c   1.000
_cell.angle_alpha   90.00
_cell.angle_beta   90.00
_cell.angle_gamma   90.00
#
_symmetry.space_group_name_H-M   'P 1'
#
loop_
_entity.id
_entity.type
_entity.pdbx_description
1 polymer ?
#
loop_
_entity_poly.entity_id
_entity_poly.type
_entity_poly.pdbx_seq_one_letter_code
_entity_poly.pdbx_strand_id
1 'polypeptide(L)' 'MKLLNLVILSLVGIAAAAPNMEKRCGDVFNTCATDDDCCGDKTCTGEAMGNWVCSDP' A
#
# COMPACT_ATOMS: atom_id res chain seq x y z
N MET A 1 19.95 47.51 20.30
CA MET A 1 18.59 47.72 19.75
C MET A 1 18.28 46.59 18.78
N LYS A 2 17.12 45.93 18.99
CA LYS A 2 16.24 45.25 18.01
C LYS A 2 16.86 44.13 17.16
N LEU A 3 16.58 42.86 17.50
CA LEU A 3 15.38 42.10 17.08
C LEU A 3 15.32 41.90 15.58
N LEU A 4 15.53 40.66 15.13
CA LEU A 4 14.85 39.95 14.03
C LEU A 4 15.75 38.75 13.65
N ASN A 5 15.74 37.67 14.42
CA ASN A 5 14.68 36.65 14.38
C ASN A 5 14.54 36.06 12.96
N LEU A 6 15.56 35.34 12.53
CA LEU A 6 15.49 34.43 11.38
C LEU A 6 15.94 33.05 11.86
N VAL A 7 15.13 32.51 12.77
CA VAL A 7 14.96 31.07 12.95
C VAL A 7 14.33 30.57 11.67
N ILE A 8 15.14 30.39 10.61
CA ILE A 8 14.67 29.78 9.36
C ILE A 8 14.61 28.29 9.63
N LEU A 9 13.46 27.94 10.20
CA LEU A 9 12.72 26.71 10.14
C LEU A 9 13.51 25.54 9.53
N SER A 10 13.89 24.65 10.44
CA SER A 10 14.00 23.21 10.27
C SER A 10 13.05 22.67 9.18
N LEU A 11 13.49 22.65 7.93
CA LEU A 11 13.01 21.66 6.97
C LEU A 11 13.91 20.44 7.10
N VAL A 12 13.81 19.79 8.27
CA VAL A 12 14.08 18.35 8.32
C VAL A 12 12.96 17.75 7.49
N GLY A 13 13.25 17.54 6.21
CA GLY A 13 12.43 16.71 5.35
C GLY A 13 12.44 15.32 5.93
N ILE A 14 11.53 15.07 6.87
CA ILE A 14 11.11 13.74 7.21
C ILE A 14 10.40 13.30 5.93
N ALA A 15 11.15 12.68 5.02
CA ALA A 15 10.55 11.74 4.11
C ALA A 15 9.80 10.79 5.02
N ALA A 16 8.49 10.99 5.12
CA ALA A 16 7.59 10.00 5.68
C ALA A 16 7.76 8.80 4.75
N ALA A 17 8.74 7.94 5.07
CA ALA A 17 8.73 6.57 4.62
C ALA A 17 7.38 6.06 5.08
N ALA A 18 6.44 5.99 4.13
CA ALA A 18 5.12 5.45 4.37
C ALA A 18 5.35 4.14 5.13
N PRO A 19 4.80 4.01 6.35
CA PRO A 19 5.10 2.89 7.21
C PRO A 19 4.75 1.65 6.41
N ASN A 20 5.74 0.79 6.18
CA ASN A 20 5.59 -0.55 5.59
C ASN A 20 4.25 -0.71 4.88
N MET A 21 4.18 -0.27 3.61
CA MET A 21 3.17 -0.83 2.71
C MET A 21 3.60 -2.29 2.48
N GLU A 22 3.56 -3.11 3.54
CA GLU A 22 3.41 -4.54 3.45
C GLU A 22 2.27 -4.70 2.46
N LYS A 23 2.59 -5.22 1.28
CA LYS A 23 1.61 -5.52 0.26
C LYS A 23 0.60 -6.43 0.93
N ARG A 24 -0.52 -5.86 1.40
CA ARG A 24 -1.58 -6.60 2.06
C ARG A 24 -2.21 -7.43 0.96
N CYS A 25 -1.74 -8.66 0.85
CA CYS A 25 -2.32 -9.63 -0.05
C CYS A 25 -3.77 -9.91 0.38
N GLY A 26 -4.59 -10.33 -0.57
CA GLY A 26 -5.99 -10.66 -0.41
C GLY A 26 -6.21 -12.16 -0.23
N ASP A 27 -7.18 -12.50 0.60
CA ASP A 27 -7.70 -13.87 0.75
C ASP A 27 -8.73 -14.20 -0.34
N VAL A 28 -9.29 -15.42 -0.31
CA VAL A 28 -10.29 -15.89 -1.28
C VAL A 28 -11.46 -14.90 -1.38
N PHE A 29 -11.94 -14.65 -2.61
CA PHE A 29 -12.97 -13.65 -2.95
C PHE A 29 -12.55 -12.19 -2.83
N ASN A 30 -11.32 -11.90 -2.42
CA ASN A 30 -10.83 -10.53 -2.44
C ASN A 30 -10.43 -10.13 -3.87
N THR A 31 -10.78 -8.93 -4.29
CA THR A 31 -10.49 -8.44 -5.64
C THR A 31 -8.98 -8.32 -5.85
N CYS A 32 -8.51 -8.83 -6.99
CA CYS A 32 -7.11 -8.87 -7.35
C CYS A 32 -6.91 -8.41 -8.80
N ALA A 33 -5.69 -7.98 -9.11
CA ALA A 33 -5.28 -7.67 -10.48
C ALA A 33 -4.20 -8.64 -11.00
N THR A 34 -3.38 -9.16 -10.09
CA THR A 34 -2.31 -10.12 -10.36
C THR A 34 -2.25 -11.18 -9.25
N ASP A 35 -1.61 -12.31 -9.50
CA ASP A 35 -1.45 -13.38 -8.49
C ASP A 35 -0.72 -12.89 -7.23
N ASP A 36 0.18 -11.91 -7.36
CA ASP A 36 0.95 -11.31 -6.25
C ASP A 36 0.07 -10.42 -5.34
N ASP A 37 -1.16 -10.12 -5.76
CA ASP A 37 -2.18 -9.51 -4.88
C ASP A 37 -2.85 -10.54 -3.97
N CYS A 38 -2.65 -11.84 -4.19
CA CYS A 38 -3.28 -12.92 -3.43
C CYS A 38 -2.33 -13.52 -2.39
N CYS A 39 -2.85 -13.89 -1.22
CA CYS A 39 -2.03 -14.44 -0.14
C CYS A 39 -1.69 -15.91 -0.36
N GLY A 40 -0.44 -16.27 -0.12
CA GLY A 40 0.04 -17.66 -0.20
C GLY A 40 0.09 -18.17 -1.63
N ASP A 41 -0.34 -19.42 -1.84
CA ASP A 41 -0.39 -20.09 -3.15
C ASP A 41 -1.68 -19.79 -3.95
N LYS A 42 -2.42 -18.74 -3.59
CA LYS A 42 -3.66 -18.34 -4.27
C LYS A 42 -3.36 -17.68 -5.60
N THR A 43 -4.27 -17.84 -6.55
CA THR A 43 -4.18 -17.25 -7.89
C THR A 43 -5.32 -16.28 -8.15
N CYS A 44 -5.03 -15.26 -8.96
CA CYS A 44 -5.99 -14.23 -9.33
C CYS A 44 -6.81 -14.70 -10.54
N THR A 45 -7.73 -15.65 -10.30
CA THR A 45 -8.47 -16.32 -11.39
C THR A 45 -9.97 -16.48 -11.14
N GLY A 46 -10.49 -16.22 -9.94
CA GLY A 46 -11.92 -16.34 -9.69
C GLY A 46 -12.63 -15.11 -10.25
N GLU A 47 -13.61 -15.23 -11.14
CA GLU A 47 -14.43 -14.08 -11.51
C GLU A 47 -15.65 -13.99 -10.58
N ALA A 48 -15.72 -12.94 -9.76
CA ALA A 48 -16.86 -12.65 -8.91
C ALA A 48 -17.44 -11.28 -9.26
N MET A 49 -18.72 -11.26 -9.68
CA MET A 49 -19.44 -10.04 -10.04
C MET A 49 -18.69 -9.18 -11.09
N GLY A 50 -18.02 -9.83 -12.05
CA GLY A 50 -17.27 -9.16 -13.13
C GLY A 50 -15.90 -8.61 -12.73
N ASN A 51 -15.37 -8.96 -11.55
CA ASN A 51 -14.01 -8.65 -11.13
C ASN A 51 -13.23 -9.94 -10.88
N TRP A 52 -11.93 -9.92 -11.18
CA TRP A 52 -11.01 -10.98 -10.78
C TRP A 52 -10.82 -10.95 -9.26
N VAL A 53 -10.87 -12.12 -8.64
CA VAL A 53 -10.70 -12.35 -7.23
C VAL A 53 -9.73 -13.50 -6.98
N CYS A 54 -9.05 -13.42 -5.84
CA CYS A 54 -8.19 -14.48 -5.38
C CYS A 54 -8.99 -15.75 -5.18
N SER A 55 -8.48 -16.86 -5.70
CA SER A 55 -9.05 -18.19 -5.56
C SER A 55 -7.92 -19.19 -5.26
N ASP A 56 -8.28 -20.33 -4.68
CA ASP A 56 -7.34 -21.44 -4.61
C ASP A 56 -7.04 -21.94 -6.04
N PRO A 57 -5.80 -22.36 -6.33
CA PRO A 57 -5.39 -22.82 -7.66
C PRO A 57 -6.17 -24.05 -8.15
#